data_AF-A0AAJ2WGK1-F1
#
_entry.id   AF-A0AAJ2WGK1-F1
#
_cell.length_a   1.000
_cell.length_b   1.000
_cell.length_c   1.000
_cell.angle_alpha   90.00
_cell.angle_beta   90.00
_cell.angle_gamma   90.00
#
_symmetry.space_group_name_H-M   'P 1'
#
loop_
_entity.id
_entity.type
_entity.pdbx_description
1 polymer ?
#
loop_
_entity_poly.entity_id
_entity_poly.type
_entity_poly.pdbx_seq_one_letter_code
_entity_poly.pdbx_strand_id
1 'polypeptide(L)'
;MKKCFQSSLIVLLGLCLFAGMLPAGIMAVENPSVSYRTHVQNDGWQEFVTDGIMSGTSGRSLRLEGIEVKLDAPDYDLGITYQTHIQNIGWEADTDRGWQSNGAMSGTEGLSYRLEAIQINLTGADAAGFDVYYQVHAQNMGWLGWAKNGESSGTAGYSYRLEGIHIVIVPKGGNPPTGTVDQDAPFIERKSVPGNLMIQTTGSDFNENAMGLDRVEIVANSGDGAIVLKSGNQSGVYTSNIFNANSFTKAVLSWDTDTPDGTLVQVEARVCENAVDANGLSTENWSDWLSWGRWGTTINRSSGVGVTDGPVAKMDVDTLVVKDGKTANKIQYRVILHSGNAGVTPTVRLISVALRNANPGQGITKVFTDNPDLSNLPILNVPQLSQMVREPSIADSICSPTSVAMILNYYGTPVQPEGAAWGSYDYGYQDFGNWPFNTAYASSFGYHAYVDYSTIEGLKREIAGGHPAAVAVAYKNSASVNANLPVIDGAPIRSTYGHLIVVCGFTQENGTEYIIINDPAASSDAGVRVRYRLDQFVAAWAESGNITYIIH
;
A
#
# COMPACT_ATOMS: atom_id res chain seq x y z
N MET A 1 -50.48 50.60 65.61
CA MET A 1 -49.57 50.06 64.57
C MET A 1 -50.15 48.75 64.06
N LYS A 2 -50.39 48.71 62.73
CA LYS A 2 -50.80 47.62 61.80
C LYS A 2 -51.13 46.22 62.41
N LYS A 3 -52.41 45.80 62.53
CA LYS A 3 -53.33 45.11 61.55
C LYS A 3 -52.83 43.72 61.08
N CYS A 4 -53.59 42.61 60.97
CA CYS A 4 -54.98 42.21 61.32
C CYS A 4 -55.20 40.76 60.76
N PHE A 5 -55.91 39.86 61.48
CA PHE A 5 -56.97 38.89 61.05
C PHE A 5 -56.70 37.90 59.85
N GLN A 6 -57.18 36.65 59.74
CA GLN A 6 -58.29 35.87 60.34
C GLN A 6 -58.21 34.37 59.91
N SER A 7 -58.74 33.46 60.76
CA SER A 7 -59.71 32.33 60.53
C SER A 7 -59.74 31.49 59.22
N SER A 8 -60.13 30.21 59.12
CA SER A 8 -60.81 29.23 60.00
C SER A 8 -61.00 27.86 59.27
N LEU A 9 -61.29 26.82 60.07
CA LEU A 9 -62.18 25.64 59.82
C LEU A 9 -61.78 24.49 58.87
N ILE A 10 -61.71 23.28 59.46
CA ILE A 10 -61.68 21.97 58.79
C ILE A 10 -63.03 21.27 59.09
N VAL A 11 -63.69 20.75 58.07
CA VAL A 11 -64.84 19.83 58.15
C VAL A 11 -64.53 18.60 57.30
N LEU A 12 -64.75 17.43 57.90
CA LEU A 12 -64.55 16.08 57.37
C LEU A 12 -65.73 15.65 56.48
N LEU A 13 -65.50 14.96 55.34
CA LEU A 13 -66.48 14.01 54.79
C LEU A 13 -65.88 13.06 53.72
N GLY A 14 -66.02 11.75 53.95
CA GLY A 14 -66.66 10.82 52.99
C GLY A 14 -65.85 10.21 51.83
N LEU A 15 -65.50 8.93 52.01
CA LEU A 15 -64.98 7.91 51.08
C LEU A 15 -65.74 7.78 49.72
N CYS A 16 -65.02 7.48 48.63
CA CYS A 16 -65.48 6.61 47.53
C CYS A 16 -64.28 6.07 46.72
N LEU A 17 -64.06 4.76 46.77
CA LEU A 17 -63.10 4.03 45.92
C LEU A 17 -63.60 4.00 44.47
N PHE A 18 -62.79 4.49 43.54
CA PHE A 18 -62.86 4.13 42.12
C PHE A 18 -61.61 3.33 41.77
N ALA A 19 -61.81 2.04 41.48
CA ALA A 19 -60.79 1.20 40.86
C ALA A 19 -60.65 1.64 39.39
N GLY A 20 -59.68 2.51 39.11
CA GLY A 20 -59.25 2.81 37.76
C GLY A 20 -58.29 1.72 37.28
N MET A 21 -58.70 0.98 36.24
CA MET A 21 -57.74 0.22 35.42
C MET A 21 -56.72 1.23 34.86
N LEU A 22 -55.45 1.05 35.22
CA LEU A 22 -54.35 1.73 34.52
C LEU A 22 -54.37 1.24 33.06
N PRO A 23 -54.35 2.12 32.05
CA PRO A 23 -54.11 1.69 30.68
C PRO A 23 -52.74 1.02 30.62
N ALA A 24 -52.66 -0.12 29.95
CA ALA A 24 -51.38 -0.73 29.59
C ALA A 24 -50.50 0.35 28.94
N GLY A 25 -49.30 0.55 29.50
CA GLY A 25 -48.34 1.51 28.96
C GLY A 25 -48.09 1.21 27.49
N ILE A 26 -48.15 2.25 26.67
CA ILE A 26 -47.51 2.25 25.36
C ILE A 26 -46.03 2.01 25.66
N MET A 27 -45.50 0.81 25.38
CA MET A 27 -44.06 0.63 25.35
C MET A 27 -43.55 1.52 24.22
N ALA A 28 -42.69 2.48 24.55
CA ALA A 28 -41.93 3.17 23.52
C ALA A 28 -41.10 2.11 22.81
N VAL A 29 -41.32 1.92 21.51
CA VAL A 29 -40.44 1.08 20.70
C VAL A 29 -39.05 1.70 20.80
N GLU A 30 -38.11 0.95 21.38
CA GLU A 30 -36.75 1.43 21.56
C GLU A 30 -36.06 1.39 20.20
N ASN A 31 -35.53 2.52 19.74
CA ASN A 31 -34.84 2.55 18.45
C ASN A 31 -33.64 1.59 18.50
N PRO A 32 -33.38 0.80 17.45
CA PRO A 32 -32.21 -0.06 17.39
C PRO A 32 -30.93 0.75 17.61
N SER A 33 -30.00 0.19 18.39
CA SER A 33 -28.66 0.75 18.57
C SER A 33 -27.59 -0.24 18.12
N VAL A 34 -26.43 0.28 17.73
CA VAL A 34 -25.26 -0.56 17.44
C VAL A 34 -24.22 -0.43 18.55
N SER A 35 -23.71 -1.57 19.01
CA SER A 35 -22.62 -1.70 19.97
C SER A 35 -21.41 -2.35 19.33
N TYR A 36 -20.23 -1.78 19.53
CA TYR A 36 -19.01 -2.23 18.87
C TYR A 36 -17.76 -1.99 19.71
N ARG A 37 -16.70 -2.74 19.42
CA ARG A 37 -15.36 -2.56 20.00
C ARG A 37 -14.28 -2.99 19.03
N THR A 38 -13.07 -2.48 19.23
CA THR A 38 -11.90 -2.78 18.41
C THR A 38 -10.76 -3.37 19.23
N HIS A 39 -9.98 -4.26 18.61
CA HIS A 39 -8.68 -4.72 19.12
C HIS A 39 -7.60 -3.77 18.60
N VAL A 40 -6.90 -3.08 19.51
CA VAL A 40 -5.90 -2.06 19.19
C VAL A 40 -4.51 -2.61 19.50
N GLN A 41 -3.56 -2.37 18.60
CA GLN A 41 -2.15 -2.74 18.79
C GLN A 41 -1.65 -2.32 20.18
N ASN A 42 -1.01 -3.25 20.89
CA ASN A 42 -0.46 -3.12 22.25
C ASN A 42 -1.48 -2.90 23.39
N ASP A 43 -2.71 -2.47 23.07
CA ASP A 43 -3.75 -2.17 24.06
C ASP A 43 -4.77 -3.32 24.19
N GLY A 44 -4.89 -4.18 23.17
CA GLY A 44 -5.83 -5.29 23.14
C GLY A 44 -7.26 -4.87 22.83
N TRP A 45 -8.23 -5.71 23.21
CA TRP A 45 -9.66 -5.40 23.09
C TRP A 45 -10.06 -4.24 24.01
N GLN A 46 -10.67 -3.21 23.42
CA GLN A 46 -11.29 -2.12 24.16
C GLN A 46 -12.70 -2.49 24.66
N GLU A 47 -13.26 -1.64 25.52
CA GLU A 47 -14.65 -1.75 25.96
C GLU A 47 -15.62 -1.50 24.80
N PHE A 48 -16.81 -2.07 24.89
CA PHE A 48 -17.89 -1.79 23.95
C PHE A 48 -18.37 -0.35 24.09
N VAL A 49 -18.46 0.33 22.94
CA VAL A 49 -19.09 1.63 22.78
C VAL A 49 -20.40 1.47 22.00
N THR A 50 -21.23 2.51 22.02
CA THR A 50 -22.55 2.52 21.37
C THR A 50 -22.69 3.76 20.50
N ASP A 51 -23.34 3.63 19.34
CA ASP A 51 -23.80 4.70 18.44
C ASP A 51 -22.95 5.98 18.39
N GLY A 52 -22.10 6.09 17.38
CA GLY A 52 -21.32 7.29 17.09
C GLY A 52 -20.18 7.60 18.07
N ILE A 53 -20.06 6.87 19.20
CA ILE A 53 -18.89 6.96 20.08
C ILE A 53 -17.69 6.23 19.45
N MET A 54 -16.55 6.90 19.35
CA MET A 54 -15.33 6.32 18.76
C MET A 54 -14.88 5.04 19.48
N SER A 55 -14.65 3.98 18.72
CA SER A 55 -13.80 2.85 19.12
C SER A 55 -12.44 2.98 18.42
N GLY A 56 -11.34 2.70 19.13
CA GLY A 56 -9.97 2.82 18.63
C GLY A 56 -9.17 3.91 19.34
N THR A 57 -8.25 4.52 18.61
CA THR A 57 -7.41 5.64 19.07
C THR A 57 -7.33 6.73 18.01
N SER A 58 -7.12 7.97 18.46
CA SER A 58 -6.81 9.10 17.58
C SER A 58 -5.47 9.70 18.01
N GLY A 59 -4.59 9.99 17.05
CA GLY A 59 -3.30 10.64 17.28
C GLY A 59 -2.24 9.79 17.99
N ARG A 60 -2.49 8.50 18.22
CA ARG A 60 -1.54 7.56 18.85
C ARG A 60 -0.79 6.67 17.86
N SER A 61 -1.17 6.71 16.59
CA SER A 61 -0.55 5.90 15.53
C SER A 61 -0.57 4.39 15.77
N LEU A 62 -1.61 3.89 16.45
CA LEU A 62 -1.81 2.47 16.72
C LEU A 62 -2.83 1.88 15.74
N ARG A 63 -2.49 0.72 15.14
CA ARG A 63 -3.40 0.02 14.21
C ARG A 63 -4.55 -0.65 14.95
N LEU A 64 -5.70 -0.71 14.30
CA LEU A 64 -6.73 -1.70 14.59
C LEU A 64 -6.32 -3.05 14.00
N GLU A 65 -6.59 -4.13 14.72
CA GLU A 65 -6.26 -5.52 14.31
C GLU A 65 -7.53 -6.39 14.22
N GLY A 66 -8.62 -5.99 14.87
CA GLY A 66 -9.90 -6.65 14.80
C GLY A 66 -11.06 -5.80 15.31
N ILE A 67 -12.28 -6.22 15.00
CA ILE A 67 -13.52 -5.54 15.38
C ILE A 67 -14.64 -6.55 15.68
N GLU A 68 -15.47 -6.21 16.66
CA GLU A 68 -16.76 -6.87 16.92
C GLU A 68 -17.86 -5.81 16.87
N VAL A 69 -18.95 -6.12 16.16
CA VAL A 69 -20.13 -5.27 15.99
C VAL A 69 -21.38 -6.11 16.24
N LYS A 70 -22.30 -5.61 17.07
CA LYS A 70 -23.58 -6.25 17.40
C LYS A 70 -24.68 -5.20 17.53
N LEU A 71 -25.92 -5.61 17.36
CA LEU A 71 -27.07 -4.74 17.54
C LEU A 71 -27.79 -5.02 18.86
N ASP A 72 -28.38 -3.98 19.43
CA ASP A 72 -29.44 -4.09 20.43
C ASP A 72 -30.74 -3.60 19.79
N ALA A 73 -31.61 -4.54 19.43
CA ALA A 73 -32.83 -4.30 18.66
C ALA A 73 -33.93 -5.30 19.05
N PRO A 74 -34.35 -5.36 20.34
CA PRO A 74 -35.21 -6.42 20.86
C PRO A 74 -36.61 -6.46 20.21
N ASP A 75 -37.06 -5.33 19.65
CA ASP A 75 -38.37 -5.18 19.02
C ASP A 75 -38.34 -5.35 17.48
N TYR A 76 -37.20 -5.74 16.89
CA TYR A 76 -37.00 -5.82 15.45
C TYR A 76 -36.34 -7.15 15.03
N ASP A 77 -36.71 -7.67 13.85
CA ASP A 77 -35.91 -8.66 13.13
C ASP A 77 -34.79 -7.95 12.37
N LEU A 78 -33.80 -7.50 13.14
CA LEU A 78 -32.65 -6.75 12.67
C LEU A 78 -31.34 -7.38 13.17
N GLY A 79 -30.43 -7.64 12.24
CA GLY A 79 -29.07 -8.10 12.52
C GLY A 79 -28.04 -7.28 11.77
N ILE A 80 -26.76 -7.57 12.03
CA ILE A 80 -25.64 -6.89 11.39
C ILE A 80 -24.61 -7.90 10.89
N THR A 81 -24.10 -7.64 9.68
CA THR A 81 -23.01 -8.38 9.05
C THR A 81 -21.90 -7.42 8.64
N TYR A 82 -20.65 -7.81 8.79
CA TYR A 82 -19.50 -6.96 8.49
C TYR A 82 -18.29 -7.80 8.10
N GLN A 83 -17.37 -7.16 7.39
CA GLN A 83 -16.07 -7.73 7.06
C GLN A 83 -15.02 -6.64 7.05
N THR A 84 -13.77 -7.03 7.26
CA THR A 84 -12.63 -6.12 7.16
C THR A 84 -11.72 -6.52 6.01
N HIS A 85 -11.02 -5.52 5.47
CA HIS A 85 -9.87 -5.71 4.61
C HIS A 85 -8.62 -5.72 5.49
N ILE A 86 -7.90 -6.83 5.46
CA ILE A 86 -6.81 -7.11 6.40
C ILE A 86 -5.50 -7.26 5.62
N GLN A 87 -4.44 -6.65 6.13
CA GLN A 87 -3.09 -6.80 5.59
C GLN A 87 -2.76 -8.27 5.26
N ASN A 88 -2.23 -8.49 4.05
CA ASN A 88 -1.81 -9.78 3.49
C ASN A 88 -2.94 -10.83 3.29
N ILE A 89 -4.18 -10.53 3.68
CA ILE A 89 -5.34 -11.42 3.53
C ILE A 89 -6.32 -10.86 2.49
N GLY A 90 -6.51 -9.54 2.46
CA GLY A 90 -7.54 -8.88 1.65
C GLY A 90 -8.89 -8.85 2.36
N TRP A 91 -9.98 -8.81 1.59
CA TRP A 91 -11.34 -8.88 2.12
C TRP A 91 -11.68 -10.28 2.62
N GLU A 92 -12.21 -10.39 3.84
CA GLU A 92 -12.55 -11.70 4.42
C GLU A 92 -13.61 -12.47 3.63
N ALA A 93 -14.54 -11.80 2.94
CA ALA A 93 -15.54 -12.44 2.08
C ALA A 93 -14.94 -13.23 0.92
N ASP A 94 -13.73 -12.89 0.50
CA ASP A 94 -13.00 -13.56 -0.58
C ASP A 94 -12.18 -14.75 -0.05
N THR A 95 -12.28 -15.05 1.25
CA THR A 95 -11.63 -16.17 1.92
C THR A 95 -12.66 -17.16 2.48
N ASP A 96 -12.18 -18.24 3.08
CA ASP A 96 -13.00 -19.19 3.85
C ASP A 96 -13.54 -18.59 5.17
N ARG A 97 -13.09 -17.40 5.57
CA ARG A 97 -13.59 -16.68 6.76
C ARG A 97 -14.97 -16.09 6.55
N GLY A 98 -15.24 -15.55 5.36
CA GLY A 98 -16.52 -14.95 5.02
C GLY A 98 -16.87 -13.69 5.82
N TRP A 99 -18.10 -13.21 5.62
CA TRP A 99 -18.68 -12.12 6.42
C TRP A 99 -18.95 -12.58 7.85
N GLN A 100 -18.62 -11.73 8.82
CA GLN A 100 -18.90 -11.94 10.24
C GLN A 100 -20.24 -11.33 10.62
N SER A 101 -20.82 -11.76 11.73
CA SER A 101 -22.17 -11.33 12.15
C SER A 101 -22.30 -11.21 13.66
N ASN A 102 -23.10 -10.26 14.12
CA ASN A 102 -23.64 -10.19 15.49
C ASN A 102 -22.65 -10.55 16.62
N GLY A 103 -21.58 -9.77 16.72
CA GLY A 103 -20.53 -9.92 17.74
C GLY A 103 -19.42 -10.91 17.43
N ALA A 104 -19.46 -11.63 16.30
CA ALA A 104 -18.35 -12.45 15.84
C ALA A 104 -17.16 -11.59 15.36
N MET A 105 -15.95 -11.92 15.81
CA MET A 105 -14.75 -11.15 15.45
C MET A 105 -14.48 -11.16 13.94
N SER A 106 -14.27 -9.97 13.37
CA SER A 106 -13.63 -9.73 12.06
C SER A 106 -12.22 -9.20 12.27
N GLY A 107 -11.23 -9.67 11.50
CA GLY A 107 -9.81 -9.29 11.65
C GLY A 107 -8.89 -10.45 12.06
N THR A 108 -7.81 -10.14 12.78
CA THR A 108 -6.90 -11.14 13.34
C THR A 108 -6.50 -10.82 14.77
N GLU A 109 -6.34 -11.85 15.60
CA GLU A 109 -5.79 -11.72 16.96
C GLU A 109 -4.41 -12.38 17.00
N GLY A 110 -3.42 -11.70 17.58
CA GLY A 110 -2.07 -12.24 17.76
C GLY A 110 -1.18 -12.30 16.51
N LEU A 111 -1.71 -11.99 15.32
CA LEU A 111 -0.93 -11.97 14.06
C LEU A 111 -0.33 -10.60 13.72
N SER A 112 -0.70 -9.54 14.47
CA SER A 112 -0.22 -8.17 14.24
C SER A 112 -0.58 -7.57 12.88
N TYR A 113 -1.57 -8.11 12.17
CA TYR A 113 -2.03 -7.54 10.91
C TYR A 113 -2.97 -6.36 11.13
N ARG A 114 -2.73 -5.27 10.40
CA ARG A 114 -3.60 -4.08 10.42
C ARG A 114 -4.88 -4.34 9.63
N LEU A 115 -5.97 -3.74 10.09
CA LEU A 115 -7.15 -3.48 9.26
C LEU A 115 -6.88 -2.26 8.37
N GLU A 116 -7.31 -2.29 7.11
CA GLU A 116 -7.13 -1.18 6.15
C GLU A 116 -8.48 -0.59 5.67
N ALA A 117 -9.53 -1.41 5.67
CA ALA A 117 -10.90 -0.99 5.34
C ALA A 117 -11.96 -1.89 6.00
N ILE A 118 -13.23 -1.46 5.96
CA ILE A 118 -14.38 -2.18 6.51
C ILE A 118 -15.63 -1.99 5.64
N GLN A 119 -16.50 -3.00 5.61
CA GLN A 119 -17.85 -2.92 5.07
C GLN A 119 -18.85 -3.47 6.09
N ILE A 120 -20.03 -2.83 6.21
CA ILE A 120 -21.06 -3.21 7.18
C ILE A 120 -22.45 -3.14 6.52
N ASN A 121 -23.24 -4.19 6.67
CA ASN A 121 -24.61 -4.30 6.20
C ASN A 121 -25.57 -4.66 7.33
N LEU A 122 -26.81 -4.20 7.22
CA LEU A 122 -27.93 -4.67 8.04
C LEU A 122 -28.57 -5.91 7.40
N THR A 123 -29.06 -6.81 8.24
CA THR A 123 -29.77 -8.04 7.84
C THR A 123 -31.07 -8.19 8.62
N GLY A 124 -31.92 -9.16 8.24
CA GLY A 124 -33.23 -9.40 8.87
C GLY A 124 -34.38 -8.73 8.13
N ALA A 125 -35.62 -9.13 8.44
CA ALA A 125 -36.80 -8.65 7.73
C ALA A 125 -37.05 -7.14 7.87
N ASP A 126 -36.61 -6.55 8.98
CA ASP A 126 -36.81 -5.12 9.27
C ASP A 126 -35.67 -4.22 8.76
N ALA A 127 -34.62 -4.78 8.17
CA ALA A 127 -33.45 -4.03 7.68
C ALA A 127 -33.79 -2.91 6.68
N ALA A 128 -34.85 -3.08 5.89
CA ALA A 128 -35.30 -2.06 4.95
C ALA A 128 -35.79 -0.76 5.63
N GLY A 129 -36.12 -0.82 6.93
CA GLY A 129 -36.53 0.32 7.74
C GLY A 129 -35.39 1.18 8.29
N PHE A 130 -34.13 0.76 8.08
CA PHE A 130 -32.96 1.38 8.68
C PHE A 130 -31.82 1.55 7.68
N ASP A 131 -30.88 2.43 8.01
CA ASP A 131 -29.57 2.56 7.38
C ASP A 131 -28.48 2.44 8.46
N VAL A 132 -27.38 1.74 8.13
CA VAL A 132 -26.16 1.77 8.94
C VAL A 132 -25.14 2.67 8.28
N TYR A 133 -24.59 3.59 9.05
CA TYR A 133 -23.52 4.48 8.66
C TYR A 133 -22.27 4.17 9.49
N TYR A 134 -21.12 4.20 8.83
CA TYR A 134 -19.83 4.01 9.48
C TYR A 134 -18.75 4.87 8.83
N GLN A 135 -17.80 5.29 9.64
CA GLN A 135 -16.72 6.18 9.27
C GLN A 135 -15.46 5.70 9.96
N VAL A 136 -14.35 5.62 9.24
CA VAL A 136 -13.07 5.22 9.81
C VAL A 136 -12.06 6.37 9.78
N HIS A 137 -11.18 6.38 10.76
CA HIS A 137 -9.96 7.16 10.76
C HIS A 137 -8.83 6.30 10.21
N ALA A 138 -8.32 6.63 9.03
CA ALA A 138 -7.18 5.92 8.44
C ALA A 138 -5.91 6.77 8.58
N GLN A 139 -4.79 6.09 8.77
CA GLN A 139 -3.47 6.72 8.78
C GLN A 139 -3.30 7.65 7.57
N ASN A 140 -2.73 8.84 7.79
CA ASN A 140 -2.43 9.86 6.77
C ASN A 140 -3.61 10.44 6.00
N MET A 141 -4.81 9.87 6.14
CA MET A 141 -6.05 10.38 5.52
C MET A 141 -6.91 11.15 6.52
N GLY A 142 -6.80 10.82 7.81
CA GLY A 142 -7.70 11.33 8.84
C GLY A 142 -9.05 10.61 8.81
N TRP A 143 -10.11 11.32 9.20
CA TRP A 143 -11.48 10.80 9.11
C TRP A 143 -12.00 10.86 7.67
N LEU A 144 -12.29 9.70 7.08
CA LEU A 144 -12.89 9.61 5.75
C LEU A 144 -14.39 9.94 5.77
N GLY A 145 -15.05 9.99 4.61
CA GLY A 145 -16.50 10.16 4.53
C GLY A 145 -17.26 9.02 5.23
N TRP A 146 -18.55 9.27 5.51
CA TRP A 146 -19.44 8.21 6.02
C TRP A 146 -19.82 7.25 4.88
N ALA A 147 -19.45 5.99 5.02
CA ALA A 147 -19.96 4.90 4.22
C ALA A 147 -21.35 4.49 4.72
N LYS A 148 -22.17 3.93 3.83
CA LYS A 148 -23.51 3.45 4.13
C LYS A 148 -23.76 2.07 3.54
N ASN A 149 -24.41 1.18 4.30
CA ASN A 149 -24.98 -0.10 3.83
C ASN A 149 -24.11 -0.86 2.80
N GLY A 150 -22.96 -1.36 3.25
CA GLY A 150 -22.08 -2.20 2.44
C GLY A 150 -21.07 -1.43 1.60
N GLU A 151 -21.16 -0.10 1.51
CA GLU A 151 -20.10 0.72 0.91
C GLU A 151 -18.78 0.54 1.66
N SER A 152 -17.64 0.54 0.97
CA SER A 152 -16.35 0.46 1.66
C SER A 152 -16.07 1.72 2.48
N SER A 153 -15.41 1.56 3.63
CA SER A 153 -14.83 2.66 4.40
C SER A 153 -13.37 2.38 4.72
N GLY A 154 -12.45 3.30 4.42
CA GLY A 154 -11.01 3.14 4.64
C GLY A 154 -10.17 3.32 3.37
N THR A 155 -9.11 2.54 3.22
CA THR A 155 -8.23 2.62 2.04
C THR A 155 -7.85 1.24 1.53
N ALA A 156 -7.48 1.15 0.24
CA ALA A 156 -6.83 -0.04 -0.31
C ALA A 156 -5.58 0.36 -1.10
N GLY A 157 -4.55 -0.51 -1.11
CA GLY A 157 -3.29 -0.31 -1.82
C GLY A 157 -2.34 0.74 -1.21
N TYR A 158 -2.78 1.53 -0.22
CA TYR A 158 -1.92 2.47 0.52
C TYR A 158 -1.19 1.81 1.69
N SER A 159 -1.61 0.62 2.14
CA SER A 159 -1.12 0.00 3.37
C SER A 159 -1.37 0.84 4.63
N TYR A 160 -2.33 1.77 4.59
CA TYR A 160 -2.69 2.62 5.71
C TYR A 160 -3.57 1.86 6.69
N ARG A 161 -3.10 1.79 7.94
CA ARG A 161 -3.88 1.20 9.04
C ARG A 161 -5.11 2.04 9.34
N LEU A 162 -6.19 1.38 9.71
CA LEU A 162 -7.27 2.01 10.48
C LEU A 162 -6.79 2.26 11.91
N GLU A 163 -7.19 3.38 12.49
CA GLU A 163 -6.85 3.78 13.87
C GLU A 163 -8.11 3.94 14.74
N GLY A 164 -9.26 4.25 14.15
CA GLY A 164 -10.53 4.38 14.85
C GLY A 164 -11.75 4.26 13.93
N ILE A 165 -12.93 4.05 14.53
CA ILE A 165 -14.20 3.87 13.83
C ILE A 165 -15.37 4.47 14.60
N HIS A 166 -16.33 5.03 13.87
CA HIS A 166 -17.68 5.33 14.30
C HIS A 166 -18.68 4.44 13.54
N ILE A 167 -19.72 3.96 14.22
CA ILE A 167 -20.85 3.23 13.64
C ILE A 167 -22.14 3.75 14.27
N VAL A 168 -23.18 3.91 13.48
CA VAL A 168 -24.50 4.41 13.90
C VAL A 168 -25.58 3.78 13.03
N ILE A 169 -26.71 3.42 13.65
CA ILE A 169 -27.95 3.09 12.94
C ILE A 169 -28.90 4.27 12.99
N VAL A 170 -29.56 4.53 11.87
CA VAL A 170 -30.64 5.52 11.76
C VAL A 170 -31.85 4.92 11.05
N PRO A 171 -33.05 5.48 11.25
CA PRO A 171 -34.19 5.18 10.39
C PRO A 171 -33.85 5.42 8.92
N LYS A 172 -34.47 4.66 8.01
CA LYS A 172 -34.22 4.73 6.57
C LYS A 172 -34.28 6.16 6.05
N GLY A 173 -33.24 6.59 5.34
CA GLY A 173 -33.12 7.93 4.78
C GLY A 173 -32.72 9.01 5.80
N GLY A 174 -32.43 8.63 7.05
CA GLY A 174 -31.79 9.50 8.03
C GLY A 174 -30.36 9.85 7.62
N ASN A 175 -29.84 10.94 8.18
CA ASN A 175 -28.46 11.35 7.96
C ASN A 175 -27.55 10.86 9.10
N PRO A 176 -26.27 10.54 8.81
CA PRO A 176 -25.31 10.28 9.87
C PRO A 176 -25.05 11.56 10.69
N PRO A 177 -24.45 11.44 11.88
CA PRO A 177 -24.00 12.59 12.67
C PRO A 177 -23.07 13.50 11.87
N THR A 178 -23.19 14.81 12.06
CA THR A 178 -22.19 15.77 11.58
C THR A 178 -20.92 15.63 12.41
N GLY A 179 -19.87 15.05 11.82
CA GLY A 179 -18.58 14.83 12.46
C GLY A 179 -17.43 15.49 11.71
N THR A 180 -16.20 15.31 12.21
CA THR A 180 -14.98 15.67 11.50
C THR A 180 -14.85 14.76 10.27
N VAL A 181 -14.68 15.37 9.10
CA VAL A 181 -14.41 14.70 7.83
C VAL A 181 -13.22 15.42 7.22
N ASP A 182 -12.09 14.72 7.12
CA ASP A 182 -10.87 15.21 6.49
C ASP A 182 -10.86 14.85 4.99
N GLN A 183 -11.54 13.76 4.61
CA GLN A 183 -11.75 13.35 3.21
C GLN A 183 -13.24 13.12 2.92
N ASP A 184 -13.80 13.76 1.89
CA ASP A 184 -15.23 13.61 1.56
C ASP A 184 -15.61 12.17 1.15
N ALA A 185 -14.68 11.44 0.51
CA ALA A 185 -14.91 10.07 0.07
C ALA A 185 -14.79 9.09 1.25
N PRO A 186 -15.71 8.13 1.42
CA PRO A 186 -15.62 7.14 2.49
C PRO A 186 -14.49 6.12 2.28
N PHE A 187 -14.07 5.93 1.03
CA PHE A 187 -13.06 4.96 0.64
C PHE A 187 -12.14 5.51 -0.45
N ILE A 188 -10.83 5.29 -0.29
CA ILE A 188 -9.81 5.77 -1.22
C ILE A 188 -8.87 4.61 -1.58
N GLU A 189 -8.89 4.22 -2.85
CA GLU A 189 -7.93 3.26 -3.40
C GLU A 189 -6.67 4.00 -3.88
N ARG A 190 -5.50 3.38 -3.69
CA ARG A 190 -4.27 3.87 -4.28
C ARG A 190 -4.34 3.68 -5.78
N LYS A 191 -4.39 4.79 -6.49
CA LYS A 191 -4.42 4.80 -7.96
C LYS A 191 -3.01 5.01 -8.50
N SER A 192 -2.83 4.58 -9.75
CA SER A 192 -1.67 4.94 -10.57
C SER A 192 -1.37 6.44 -10.45
N VAL A 193 -0.10 6.81 -10.31
CA VAL A 193 0.33 8.21 -10.32
C VAL A 193 0.41 8.67 -11.77
N PRO A 194 -0.45 9.62 -12.20
CA PRO A 194 -0.53 10.00 -13.60
C PRO A 194 0.83 10.36 -14.19
N GLY A 195 1.15 9.71 -15.30
CA GLY A 195 2.33 10.02 -16.12
C GLY A 195 3.65 9.37 -15.69
N ASN A 196 3.83 8.98 -14.42
CA ASN A 196 5.11 8.50 -13.91
C ASN A 196 5.09 7.05 -13.41
N LEU A 197 3.97 6.60 -12.85
CA LEU A 197 3.89 5.27 -12.25
C LEU A 197 2.50 4.70 -12.47
N MET A 198 2.44 3.59 -13.21
CA MET A 198 1.22 2.80 -13.32
C MET A 198 1.34 1.62 -12.36
N ILE A 199 0.29 1.37 -11.59
CA ILE A 199 0.18 0.25 -10.66
C ILE A 199 -1.18 -0.40 -10.89
N GLN A 200 -1.16 -1.74 -10.96
CA GLN A 200 -2.31 -2.62 -11.06
C GLN A 200 -2.19 -3.59 -9.89
N THR A 201 -3.16 -3.58 -8.99
CA THR A 201 -3.07 -4.30 -7.70
C THR A 201 -4.32 -5.10 -7.35
N THR A 202 -5.43 -4.85 -8.03
CA THR A 202 -6.72 -5.48 -7.72
C THR A 202 -7.24 -6.36 -8.87
N GLY A 203 -8.23 -7.19 -8.57
CA GLY A 203 -8.96 -7.93 -9.59
C GLY A 203 -9.65 -7.02 -10.61
N SER A 204 -10.16 -5.85 -10.18
CA SER A 204 -10.79 -4.86 -11.08
C SER A 204 -9.75 -4.24 -11.99
N ASP A 205 -8.62 -3.81 -11.43
CA ASP A 205 -7.46 -3.30 -12.15
C ASP A 205 -7.06 -4.24 -13.30
N PHE A 206 -6.83 -5.52 -12.98
CA PHE A 206 -6.44 -6.49 -13.99
C PHE A 206 -7.53 -6.75 -15.02
N ASN A 207 -8.81 -6.80 -14.64
CA ASN A 207 -9.93 -7.08 -15.55
C ASN A 207 -10.17 -5.91 -16.51
N GLU A 208 -10.26 -4.69 -15.99
CA GLU A 208 -10.50 -3.47 -16.77
C GLU A 208 -9.34 -3.19 -17.74
N ASN A 209 -8.13 -3.55 -17.34
CA ASN A 209 -6.93 -3.36 -18.15
C ASN A 209 -6.52 -4.62 -18.94
N ALA A 210 -7.35 -5.65 -19.04
CA ALA A 210 -7.05 -6.83 -19.85
C ALA A 210 -7.42 -6.62 -21.32
N MET A 211 -6.44 -6.74 -22.23
CA MET A 211 -6.70 -6.90 -23.67
C MET A 211 -6.94 -8.38 -24.02
N GLY A 212 -6.31 -9.31 -23.29
CA GLY A 212 -6.45 -10.74 -23.56
C GLY A 212 -5.97 -11.63 -22.41
N LEU A 213 -6.70 -12.74 -22.22
CA LEU A 213 -6.41 -13.78 -21.23
C LEU A 213 -6.25 -15.14 -21.95
N ASP A 214 -5.03 -15.49 -22.35
CA ASP A 214 -4.72 -16.81 -22.91
C ASP A 214 -4.36 -17.78 -21.78
N ARG A 215 -5.21 -18.77 -21.48
CA ARG A 215 -4.96 -19.81 -20.47
C ARG A 215 -4.62 -19.30 -19.06
N VAL A 216 -4.95 -18.04 -18.79
CA VAL A 216 -4.92 -17.41 -17.46
C VAL A 216 -6.32 -16.93 -17.10
N GLU A 217 -6.55 -16.71 -15.82
CA GLU A 217 -7.75 -16.08 -15.27
C GLU A 217 -7.38 -15.12 -14.15
N ILE A 218 -8.30 -14.20 -13.86
CA ILE A 218 -8.18 -13.26 -12.75
C ILE A 218 -9.09 -13.78 -11.65
N VAL A 219 -8.50 -14.09 -10.49
CA VAL A 219 -9.22 -14.58 -9.31
C VAL A 219 -9.35 -13.44 -8.30
N ALA A 220 -10.53 -13.27 -7.70
CA ALA A 220 -10.75 -12.30 -6.63
C ALA A 220 -10.16 -12.79 -5.29
N ASN A 221 -10.19 -14.11 -5.05
CA ASN A 221 -9.88 -14.76 -3.77
C ASN A 221 -8.38 -14.95 -3.48
N SER A 222 -7.55 -13.99 -3.87
CA SER A 222 -6.11 -14.02 -3.62
C SER A 222 -5.58 -12.61 -3.37
N GLY A 223 -5.66 -12.16 -2.12
CA GLY A 223 -5.41 -10.77 -1.74
C GLY A 223 -6.50 -9.87 -2.32
N ASP A 224 -6.11 -8.80 -3.01
CA ASP A 224 -7.05 -7.89 -3.71
C ASP A 224 -7.41 -8.35 -5.12
N GLY A 225 -6.88 -9.50 -5.52
CA GLY A 225 -7.06 -10.13 -6.80
C GLY A 225 -5.74 -10.48 -7.46
N ALA A 226 -5.73 -11.52 -8.28
CA ALA A 226 -4.51 -12.03 -8.87
C ALA A 226 -4.70 -12.65 -10.25
N ILE A 227 -3.64 -12.60 -11.06
CA ILE A 227 -3.53 -13.35 -12.30
C ILE A 227 -2.95 -14.74 -11.97
N VAL A 228 -3.65 -15.78 -12.39
CA VAL A 228 -3.24 -17.20 -12.22
C VAL A 228 -3.43 -18.00 -13.51
N LEU A 229 -2.82 -19.17 -13.60
CA LEU A 229 -3.10 -20.14 -14.67
C LEU A 229 -4.50 -20.72 -14.51
N LYS A 230 -5.25 -20.80 -15.61
CA LYS A 230 -6.50 -21.58 -15.63
C LYS A 230 -6.20 -23.04 -15.33
N SER A 231 -7.04 -23.65 -14.49
CA SER A 231 -6.89 -25.06 -14.10
C SER A 231 -6.56 -25.99 -15.28
N GLY A 232 -5.57 -26.86 -15.07
CA GLY A 232 -5.07 -27.81 -16.08
C GLY A 232 -4.02 -27.24 -17.05
N ASN A 233 -3.77 -25.93 -17.08
CA ASN A 233 -2.74 -25.34 -17.92
C ASN A 233 -1.38 -25.24 -17.20
N GLN A 234 -0.31 -25.40 -17.97
CA GLN A 234 1.08 -25.26 -17.50
C GLN A 234 1.75 -23.97 -18.00
N SER A 235 1.07 -23.24 -18.89
CA SER A 235 1.50 -21.92 -19.32
C SER A 235 0.32 -21.10 -19.82
N GLY A 236 0.39 -19.79 -19.64
CA GLY A 236 -0.62 -18.83 -20.07
C GLY A 236 -0.08 -17.41 -20.08
N VAL A 237 -0.81 -16.50 -20.73
CA VAL A 237 -0.40 -15.12 -20.95
C VAL A 237 -1.57 -14.18 -20.64
N TYR A 238 -1.34 -13.27 -19.71
CA TYR A 238 -2.13 -12.05 -19.54
C TYR A 238 -1.54 -10.96 -20.42
N THR A 239 -2.34 -10.29 -21.24
CA THR A 239 -1.90 -9.11 -22.00
C THR A 239 -2.73 -7.89 -21.61
N SER A 240 -2.05 -6.81 -21.23
CA SER A 240 -2.71 -5.57 -20.83
C SER A 240 -3.30 -4.82 -22.04
N ASN A 241 -4.20 -3.87 -21.77
CA ASN A 241 -4.52 -2.78 -22.67
C ASN A 241 -3.29 -1.92 -22.94
N ILE A 242 -3.37 -1.10 -23.99
CA ILE A 242 -2.35 -0.09 -24.27
C ILE A 242 -2.56 1.09 -23.33
N PHE A 243 -1.53 1.40 -22.55
CA PHE A 243 -1.52 2.58 -21.69
C PHE A 243 -0.90 3.75 -22.44
N ASN A 244 -1.62 4.88 -22.45
CA ASN A 244 -1.04 6.16 -22.85
C ASN A 244 -0.28 6.76 -21.66
N ALA A 245 0.87 7.37 -21.93
CA ALA A 245 1.72 7.99 -20.93
C ALA A 245 2.30 9.32 -21.42
N ASN A 246 2.79 10.12 -20.48
CA ASN A 246 3.69 11.23 -20.82
C ASN A 246 4.92 10.70 -21.54
N SER A 247 5.55 11.54 -22.37
CA SER A 247 6.80 11.18 -23.04
C SER A 247 7.84 10.65 -22.05
N PHE A 248 8.36 9.45 -22.29
CA PHE A 248 9.37 8.81 -21.46
C PHE A 248 10.50 8.22 -22.31
N THR A 249 11.66 8.03 -21.70
CA THR A 249 12.84 7.43 -22.33
C THR A 249 13.24 6.11 -21.68
N LYS A 250 12.79 5.88 -20.44
CA LYS A 250 13.11 4.69 -19.65
C LYS A 250 11.86 4.16 -18.96
N ALA A 251 11.77 2.84 -18.85
CA ALA A 251 10.76 2.15 -18.06
C ALA A 251 11.39 1.01 -17.24
N VAL A 252 10.91 0.82 -16.02
CA VAL A 252 11.23 -0.35 -15.18
C VAL A 252 9.91 -0.95 -14.73
N LEU A 253 9.70 -2.23 -15.02
CA LEU A 253 8.54 -2.98 -14.56
C LEU A 253 8.88 -3.71 -13.27
N SER A 254 7.90 -3.87 -12.38
CA SER A 254 8.02 -4.69 -11.16
C SER A 254 6.74 -5.50 -10.95
N TRP A 255 6.82 -6.53 -10.11
CA TRP A 255 5.69 -7.42 -9.86
C TRP A 255 5.72 -8.03 -8.46
N ASP A 256 4.53 -8.26 -7.92
CA ASP A 256 4.36 -9.07 -6.71
C ASP A 256 3.88 -10.46 -7.09
N THR A 257 4.63 -11.48 -6.66
CA THR A 257 4.31 -12.85 -7.06
C THR A 257 4.67 -13.90 -6.02
N ASP A 258 3.77 -14.87 -5.88
CA ASP A 258 4.09 -16.15 -5.27
C ASP A 258 4.45 -17.13 -6.38
N THR A 259 5.59 -17.80 -6.21
CA THR A 259 6.08 -18.79 -7.15
C THR A 259 6.35 -20.11 -6.42
N PRO A 260 5.30 -20.93 -6.20
CA PRO A 260 5.47 -22.28 -5.66
C PRO A 260 6.50 -23.09 -6.47
N ASP A 261 7.08 -24.11 -5.84
CA ASP A 261 8.09 -24.98 -6.44
C ASP A 261 7.76 -25.41 -7.88
N GLY A 262 8.70 -25.15 -8.80
CA GLY A 262 8.55 -25.50 -10.21
C GLY A 262 7.68 -24.53 -11.03
N THR A 263 7.32 -23.37 -10.48
CA THR A 263 6.65 -22.29 -11.21
C THR A 263 7.56 -21.09 -11.44
N LEU A 264 7.26 -20.29 -12.46
CA LEU A 264 7.94 -19.02 -12.72
C LEU A 264 7.03 -18.03 -13.43
N VAL A 265 7.41 -16.76 -13.35
CA VAL A 265 6.79 -15.64 -14.05
C VAL A 265 7.82 -14.98 -14.96
N GLN A 266 7.37 -14.53 -16.13
CA GLN A 266 8.12 -13.63 -17.00
C GLN A 266 7.25 -12.42 -17.34
N VAL A 267 7.84 -11.23 -17.22
CA VAL A 267 7.17 -9.96 -17.55
C VAL A 267 7.85 -9.35 -18.76
N GLU A 268 7.04 -8.92 -19.71
CA GLU A 268 7.50 -8.27 -20.93
C GLU A 268 6.70 -7.02 -21.22
N ALA A 269 7.33 -6.06 -21.90
CA ALA A 269 6.64 -4.88 -22.39
C ALA A 269 7.11 -4.49 -23.79
N ARG A 270 6.25 -3.78 -24.51
CA ARG A 270 6.60 -3.06 -25.73
C ARG A 270 6.17 -1.61 -25.63
N VAL A 271 6.87 -0.73 -26.31
CA VAL A 271 6.62 0.73 -26.27
C VAL A 271 6.42 1.27 -27.68
N CYS A 272 5.55 2.28 -27.80
CA CYS A 272 5.37 2.99 -29.06
C CYS A 272 6.21 4.26 -29.05
N GLU A 273 7.04 4.44 -30.09
CA GLU A 273 7.77 5.67 -30.32
C GLU A 273 6.79 6.85 -30.39
N ASN A 274 7.13 7.94 -29.70
CA ASN A 274 6.41 9.20 -29.77
C ASN A 274 6.84 9.95 -31.05
N ALA A 275 6.44 9.41 -32.19
CA ALA A 275 6.73 9.96 -33.51
C ALA A 275 5.43 10.26 -34.26
N VAL A 276 5.43 11.38 -34.98
CA VAL A 276 4.34 11.82 -35.84
C VAL A 276 4.77 11.86 -37.30
N ASP A 277 3.84 11.64 -38.21
CA ASP A 277 4.04 11.75 -39.65
C ASP A 277 4.09 13.22 -40.11
N ALA A 278 4.24 13.43 -41.42
CA ALA A 278 4.29 14.78 -42.00
C ALA A 278 3.01 15.61 -41.77
N ASN A 279 1.90 14.97 -41.39
CA ASN A 279 0.62 15.62 -41.10
C ASN A 279 0.38 15.77 -39.59
N GLY A 280 1.33 15.38 -38.74
CA GLY A 280 1.21 15.44 -37.29
C GLY A 280 0.44 14.28 -36.67
N LEU A 281 0.17 13.19 -37.41
CA LEU A 281 -0.52 11.99 -36.90
C LEU A 281 0.49 10.99 -36.34
N SER A 282 0.16 10.31 -35.22
CA SER A 282 1.04 9.29 -34.64
C SER A 282 1.34 8.16 -35.63
N THR A 283 2.60 7.75 -35.70
CA THR A 283 3.10 6.74 -36.65
C THR A 283 2.95 5.29 -36.16
N GLU A 284 2.44 5.07 -34.95
CA GLU A 284 2.25 3.74 -34.32
C GLU A 284 3.47 2.79 -34.47
N ASN A 285 4.68 3.32 -34.32
CA ASN A 285 5.92 2.55 -34.43
C ASN A 285 6.25 1.85 -33.09
N TRP A 286 5.92 0.57 -32.97
CA TRP A 286 6.12 -0.23 -31.76
C TRP A 286 7.48 -0.93 -31.73
N SER A 287 8.09 -1.04 -30.55
CA SER A 287 9.17 -1.99 -30.30
C SER A 287 8.68 -3.43 -30.35
N ASP A 288 9.62 -4.37 -30.46
CA ASP A 288 9.39 -5.75 -30.07
C ASP A 288 9.04 -5.85 -28.57
N TRP A 289 8.56 -7.02 -28.15
CA TRP A 289 8.39 -7.34 -26.73
C TRP A 289 9.76 -7.53 -26.09
N LEU A 290 10.06 -6.70 -25.10
CA LEU A 290 11.30 -6.71 -24.33
C LEU A 290 11.03 -7.35 -22.96
N SER A 291 11.89 -8.27 -22.54
CA SER A 291 11.69 -9.06 -21.33
C SER A 291 12.57 -8.60 -20.17
N TRP A 292 12.01 -8.61 -18.96
CA TRP A 292 12.75 -8.49 -17.70
C TRP A 292 13.32 -9.83 -17.20
N GLY A 293 13.16 -10.89 -17.98
CA GLY A 293 13.66 -12.21 -17.66
C GLY A 293 12.67 -13.09 -16.89
N ARG A 294 13.20 -14.17 -16.31
CA ARG A 294 12.42 -15.18 -15.59
C ARG A 294 12.63 -15.03 -14.10
N TRP A 295 11.53 -15.04 -13.36
CA TRP A 295 11.53 -14.96 -11.91
C TRP A 295 10.81 -16.15 -11.27
N GLY A 296 11.42 -16.70 -10.23
CA GLY A 296 10.81 -17.66 -9.33
C GLY A 296 11.74 -17.94 -8.16
N THR A 297 11.18 -18.21 -6.99
CA THR A 297 11.94 -18.40 -5.74
C THR A 297 12.75 -19.69 -5.72
N THR A 298 12.39 -20.66 -6.56
CA THR A 298 13.00 -22.01 -6.63
C THR A 298 13.75 -22.28 -7.93
N ILE A 299 14.01 -21.25 -8.72
CA ILE A 299 14.74 -21.35 -9.99
C ILE A 299 15.98 -20.45 -9.99
N ASN A 300 16.90 -20.72 -10.92
CA ASN A 300 17.94 -19.76 -11.27
C ASN A 300 17.30 -18.63 -12.10
N ARG A 301 16.75 -17.61 -11.42
CA ARG A 301 16.21 -16.40 -12.07
C ARG A 301 17.30 -15.72 -12.91
N SER A 302 16.90 -15.16 -14.03
CA SER A 302 17.83 -14.64 -15.03
C SER A 302 17.16 -13.53 -15.83
N SER A 303 17.77 -12.34 -15.84
CA SER A 303 17.51 -11.35 -16.89
C SER A 303 18.10 -11.81 -18.23
N GLY A 304 17.87 -11.04 -19.30
CA GLY A 304 18.43 -11.31 -20.63
C GLY A 304 17.79 -12.46 -21.41
N VAL A 305 16.84 -13.19 -20.84
CA VAL A 305 16.10 -14.25 -21.54
C VAL A 305 15.04 -13.63 -22.45
N GLY A 306 15.06 -13.97 -23.75
CA GLY A 306 14.04 -13.52 -24.70
C GLY A 306 14.21 -12.08 -25.21
N VAL A 307 15.35 -11.45 -24.97
CA VAL A 307 15.63 -10.08 -25.44
C VAL A 307 15.99 -10.08 -26.92
N THR A 308 15.23 -9.34 -27.73
CA THR A 308 15.65 -8.93 -29.08
C THR A 308 15.64 -7.42 -29.12
N ASP A 309 16.82 -6.80 -29.13
CA ASP A 309 16.94 -5.36 -29.27
C ASP A 309 16.37 -4.91 -30.62
N GLY A 310 15.34 -4.09 -30.57
CA GLY A 310 14.69 -3.53 -31.75
C GLY A 310 15.27 -2.19 -32.19
N PRO A 311 14.75 -1.60 -33.28
CA PRO A 311 15.11 -0.24 -33.67
C PRO A 311 14.57 0.82 -32.68
N VAL A 312 13.43 0.57 -32.02
CA VAL A 312 12.75 1.55 -31.15
C VAL A 312 13.32 1.57 -29.73
N ALA A 313 13.51 0.40 -29.13
CA ALA A 313 13.91 0.26 -27.73
C ALA A 313 14.80 -0.98 -27.54
N LYS A 314 15.54 -0.98 -26.44
CA LYS A 314 16.41 -2.08 -25.99
C LYS A 314 16.20 -2.36 -24.50
N MET A 315 16.68 -3.52 -24.04
CA MET A 315 16.77 -3.81 -22.61
C MET A 315 18.20 -3.56 -22.12
N ASP A 316 18.35 -2.72 -21.10
CA ASP A 316 19.59 -2.47 -20.38
C ASP A 316 19.53 -3.22 -19.05
N VAL A 317 19.81 -4.53 -19.11
CA VAL A 317 19.66 -5.55 -18.04
C VAL A 317 18.21 -5.68 -17.54
N ASP A 318 17.74 -4.67 -16.83
CA ASP A 318 16.45 -4.59 -16.14
C ASP A 318 15.74 -3.24 -16.36
N THR A 319 16.24 -2.44 -17.30
CA THR A 319 15.66 -1.15 -17.65
C THR A 319 15.40 -1.10 -19.16
N LEU A 320 14.14 -0.93 -19.55
CA LEU A 320 13.82 -0.65 -20.95
C LEU A 320 14.27 0.77 -21.29
N VAL A 321 15.02 0.92 -22.39
CA VAL A 321 15.54 2.21 -22.86
C VAL A 321 15.07 2.47 -24.29
N VAL A 322 14.40 3.60 -24.50
CA VAL A 322 14.07 4.12 -25.84
C VAL A 322 15.35 4.65 -26.49
N LYS A 323 15.61 4.24 -27.74
CA LYS A 323 16.90 4.47 -28.41
C LYS A 323 17.03 5.88 -28.99
N ASP A 324 18.26 6.25 -29.31
CA ASP A 324 18.62 7.45 -30.08
C ASP A 324 18.13 8.79 -29.49
N GLY A 325 17.94 8.86 -28.16
CA GLY A 325 17.44 10.06 -27.48
C GLY A 325 15.96 10.36 -27.75
N LYS A 326 15.25 9.45 -28.43
CA LYS A 326 13.81 9.53 -28.70
C LYS A 326 13.00 9.25 -27.44
N THR A 327 11.70 9.51 -27.53
CA THR A 327 10.76 9.21 -26.45
C THR A 327 9.69 8.23 -26.93
N ALA A 328 9.06 7.53 -26.00
CA ALA A 328 7.84 6.78 -26.19
C ALA A 328 6.71 7.47 -25.41
N ASN A 329 5.45 7.27 -25.83
CA ASN A 329 4.26 7.81 -25.16
C ASN A 329 3.16 6.76 -24.97
N LYS A 330 3.43 5.50 -25.33
CA LYS A 330 2.56 4.37 -25.03
C LYS A 330 3.38 3.17 -24.60
N ILE A 331 2.80 2.36 -23.74
CA ILE A 331 3.36 1.09 -23.30
C ILE A 331 2.26 0.04 -23.18
N GLN A 332 2.61 -1.19 -23.47
CA GLN A 332 1.76 -2.36 -23.23
C GLN A 332 2.62 -3.45 -22.60
N TYR A 333 2.11 -4.12 -21.58
CA TYR A 333 2.81 -5.20 -20.92
C TYR A 333 2.06 -6.53 -21.08
N ARG A 334 2.79 -7.63 -20.87
CA ARG A 334 2.22 -8.96 -20.73
C ARG A 334 2.93 -9.74 -19.63
N VAL A 335 2.17 -10.57 -18.96
CA VAL A 335 2.63 -11.46 -17.88
C VAL A 335 2.48 -12.89 -18.37
N ILE A 336 3.58 -13.62 -18.37
CA ILE A 336 3.66 -15.00 -18.84
C ILE A 336 3.87 -15.88 -17.62
N LEU A 337 2.91 -16.76 -17.37
CA LEU A 337 2.94 -17.71 -16.27
C LEU A 337 3.39 -19.07 -16.79
N HIS A 338 4.21 -19.76 -16.00
CA HIS A 338 4.70 -21.09 -16.30
C HIS A 338 4.66 -21.98 -15.06
N SER A 339 4.32 -23.24 -15.26
CA SER A 339 4.32 -24.27 -14.22
C SER A 339 4.83 -25.60 -14.77
N GLY A 340 5.74 -26.23 -14.05
CA GLY A 340 6.19 -27.59 -14.32
C GLY A 340 5.14 -28.65 -13.98
N ASN A 341 4.15 -28.33 -13.14
CA ASN A 341 3.17 -29.28 -12.60
C ASN A 341 1.73 -28.79 -12.83
N ALA A 342 0.89 -29.62 -13.47
CA ALA A 342 -0.52 -29.30 -13.62
C ALA A 342 -1.19 -29.11 -12.25
N GLY A 343 -1.97 -28.04 -12.10
CA GLY A 343 -2.67 -27.71 -10.85
C GLY A 343 -1.86 -26.89 -9.84
N VAL A 344 -0.58 -26.61 -10.12
CA VAL A 344 0.23 -25.62 -9.38
C VAL A 344 0.36 -24.37 -10.24
N THR A 345 0.04 -23.20 -9.69
CA THR A 345 0.11 -21.93 -10.41
C THR A 345 1.02 -20.94 -9.70
N PRO A 346 1.87 -20.19 -10.42
CA PRO A 346 2.35 -18.92 -9.90
C PRO A 346 1.16 -17.94 -9.81
N THR A 347 1.25 -17.00 -8.89
CA THR A 347 0.22 -15.99 -8.64
C THR A 347 0.84 -14.62 -8.78
N VAL A 348 0.21 -13.70 -9.52
CA VAL A 348 0.69 -12.32 -9.67
C VAL A 348 -0.37 -11.36 -9.15
N ARG A 349 -0.03 -10.58 -8.13
CA ARG A 349 -0.95 -9.66 -7.41
C ARG A 349 -0.71 -8.20 -7.71
N LEU A 350 0.49 -7.86 -8.20
CA LEU A 350 0.84 -6.51 -8.59
C LEU A 350 1.62 -6.55 -9.89
N ILE A 351 1.32 -5.60 -10.78
CA ILE A 351 2.23 -5.17 -11.84
C ILE A 351 2.38 -3.65 -11.74
N SER A 352 3.62 -3.17 -11.72
CA SER A 352 3.91 -1.74 -11.83
C SER A 352 4.76 -1.43 -13.05
N VAL A 353 4.65 -0.19 -13.51
CA VAL A 353 5.45 0.40 -14.59
C VAL A 353 5.91 1.78 -14.12
N ALA A 354 7.19 1.89 -13.75
CA ALA A 354 7.83 3.16 -13.44
C ALA A 354 8.42 3.78 -14.71
N LEU A 355 8.02 5.02 -15.02
CA LEU A 355 8.43 5.74 -16.22
C LEU A 355 9.31 6.93 -15.87
N ARG A 356 10.40 7.09 -16.61
CA ARG A 356 11.28 8.26 -16.52
C ARG A 356 11.55 8.83 -17.90
N ASN A 357 11.56 10.14 -17.98
CA ASN A 357 12.16 10.86 -19.10
C ASN A 357 13.50 11.44 -18.66
N ALA A 358 14.57 10.95 -19.27
CA ALA A 358 15.95 11.36 -19.00
C ALA A 358 16.44 12.48 -19.94
N ASN A 359 15.60 12.94 -20.87
CA ASN A 359 15.95 14.07 -21.72
C ASN A 359 16.01 15.37 -20.87
N PRO A 360 17.04 16.21 -21.06
CA PRO A 360 17.19 17.45 -20.29
C PRO A 360 15.94 18.33 -20.33
N GLY A 361 15.45 18.72 -19.15
CA GLY A 361 14.27 19.59 -19.00
C GLY A 361 12.91 18.92 -19.30
N GLN A 362 12.88 17.62 -19.56
CA GLN A 362 11.66 16.87 -19.90
C GLN A 362 11.23 15.88 -18.81
N GLY A 363 11.76 16.02 -17.60
CA GLY A 363 11.41 15.16 -16.47
C GLY A 363 9.89 15.09 -16.25
N ILE A 364 9.41 13.93 -15.79
CA ILE A 364 7.99 13.72 -15.55
C ILE A 364 7.65 14.26 -14.16
N THR A 365 6.74 15.23 -14.09
CA THR A 365 6.23 15.75 -12.83
C THR A 365 5.32 14.71 -12.17
N LYS A 366 5.68 14.29 -10.96
CA LYS A 366 4.86 13.39 -10.15
C LYS A 366 3.70 14.15 -9.50
N VAL A 367 2.48 13.62 -9.60
CA VAL A 367 1.27 14.21 -9.02
C VAL A 367 0.71 13.25 -7.96
N PHE A 368 0.59 13.72 -6.73
CA PHE A 368 -0.02 12.95 -5.65
C PHE A 368 -1.51 13.27 -5.53
N THR A 369 -2.31 12.25 -5.27
CA THR A 369 -3.76 12.39 -5.10
C THR A 369 -4.18 12.64 -3.66
N ASP A 370 -3.26 12.41 -2.72
CA ASP A 370 -3.40 12.63 -1.28
C ASP A 370 -2.58 13.85 -0.81
N ASN A 371 -2.84 14.34 0.39
CA ASN A 371 -2.14 15.49 0.98
C ASN A 371 -1.91 15.31 2.49
N PRO A 372 -1.05 14.36 2.91
CA PRO A 372 -0.77 14.12 4.31
C PRO A 372 0.03 15.27 4.93
N ASP A 373 -0.01 15.39 6.25
CA ASP A 373 0.87 16.30 6.97
C ASP A 373 2.33 15.81 6.91
N LEU A 374 3.19 16.58 6.24
CA LEU A 374 4.62 16.30 6.09
C LEU A 374 5.49 17.17 7.01
N SER A 375 4.89 17.92 7.94
CA SER A 375 5.60 18.83 8.84
C SER A 375 6.29 18.13 10.02
N ASN A 376 5.75 16.99 10.45
CA ASN A 376 6.26 16.21 11.59
C ASN A 376 6.47 14.75 11.22
N LEU A 377 7.63 14.46 10.62
CA LEU A 377 7.95 13.12 10.12
C LEU A 377 8.65 12.27 11.19
N PRO A 378 8.27 11.00 11.36
CA PRO A 378 8.97 10.11 12.27
C PRO A 378 10.39 9.78 11.77
N ILE A 379 11.27 9.39 12.70
CA ILE A 379 12.50 8.67 12.37
C ILE A 379 12.24 7.19 12.61
N LEU A 380 12.21 6.42 11.54
CA LEU A 380 11.92 5.00 11.56
C LEU A 380 13.12 4.23 12.14
N ASN A 381 12.81 3.29 13.03
CA ASN A 381 13.79 2.42 13.67
C ASN A 381 14.15 1.21 12.79
N VAL A 382 14.58 1.49 11.55
CA VAL A 382 15.02 0.47 10.60
C VAL A 382 16.30 -0.20 11.11
N PRO A 383 16.35 -1.54 11.19
CA PRO A 383 17.54 -2.30 11.57
C PRO A 383 18.76 -1.89 10.75
N GLN A 384 19.89 -1.78 11.43
CA GLN A 384 21.15 -1.30 10.86
C GLN A 384 22.01 -2.50 10.45
N LEU A 385 22.09 -2.77 9.15
CA LEU A 385 22.87 -3.88 8.59
C LEU A 385 23.90 -3.34 7.61
N SER A 386 25.18 -3.53 7.93
CA SER A 386 26.30 -3.24 7.06
C SER A 386 26.54 -4.40 6.12
N GLN A 387 26.78 -4.13 4.83
CA GLN A 387 27.26 -5.13 3.88
C GLN A 387 28.72 -5.52 4.11
N MET A 388 29.51 -4.60 4.69
CA MET A 388 30.97 -4.74 4.83
C MET A 388 31.38 -5.74 5.92
N VAL A 389 30.45 -6.13 6.80
CA VAL A 389 30.67 -7.15 7.84
C VAL A 389 30.08 -8.52 7.46
N ARG A 390 29.61 -8.65 6.23
CA ARG A 390 29.01 -9.89 5.67
C ARG A 390 30.06 -10.75 5.01
N GLU A 391 29.63 -11.80 4.32
CA GLU A 391 30.51 -12.68 3.56
C GLU A 391 31.47 -11.88 2.64
N PRO A 392 32.80 -11.95 2.85
CA PRO A 392 33.75 -11.08 2.14
C PRO A 392 33.76 -11.25 0.61
N SER A 393 33.31 -12.38 0.10
CA SER A 393 33.25 -12.67 -1.34
C SER A 393 32.20 -11.85 -2.09
N ILE A 394 31.16 -11.38 -1.39
CA ILE A 394 30.02 -10.65 -1.95
C ILE A 394 29.82 -9.28 -1.29
N ALA A 395 30.50 -9.00 -0.17
CA ALA A 395 30.33 -7.80 0.65
C ALA A 395 30.35 -6.50 -0.16
N ASP A 396 31.21 -6.37 -1.18
CA ASP A 396 31.33 -5.16 -1.99
C ASP A 396 30.20 -4.98 -3.04
N SER A 397 29.31 -5.95 -3.19
CA SER A 397 28.32 -6.01 -4.28
C SER A 397 26.86 -6.16 -3.82
N ILE A 398 26.60 -6.22 -2.51
CA ILE A 398 25.26 -6.55 -1.96
C ILE A 398 24.53 -5.35 -1.34
N CYS A 399 24.84 -4.11 -1.73
CA CYS A 399 24.16 -2.92 -1.18
C CYS A 399 22.63 -2.96 -1.35
N SER A 400 22.16 -3.41 -2.53
CA SER A 400 20.74 -3.53 -2.85
C SER A 400 20.01 -4.58 -1.99
N PRO A 401 20.42 -5.87 -1.98
CA PRO A 401 19.79 -6.86 -1.13
C PRO A 401 19.97 -6.58 0.38
N THR A 402 21.07 -5.94 0.80
CA THR A 402 21.24 -5.51 2.21
C THR A 402 20.19 -4.45 2.57
N SER A 403 19.89 -3.53 1.65
CA SER A 403 18.83 -2.53 1.83
C SER A 403 17.44 -3.17 1.91
N VAL A 404 17.16 -4.15 1.06
CA VAL A 404 15.91 -4.94 1.13
C VAL A 404 15.82 -5.69 2.45
N ALA A 405 16.90 -6.34 2.90
CA ALA A 405 16.94 -7.03 4.19
C ALA A 405 16.63 -6.08 5.34
N MET A 406 17.21 -4.88 5.38
CA MET A 406 16.90 -3.87 6.41
C MET A 406 15.41 -3.52 6.45
N ILE A 407 14.78 -3.33 5.29
CA ILE A 407 13.35 -3.01 5.20
C ILE A 407 12.47 -4.20 5.61
N LEU A 408 12.78 -5.43 5.17
CA LEU A 408 12.03 -6.62 5.59
C LEU A 408 12.11 -6.85 7.11
N ASN A 409 13.30 -6.66 7.71
CA ASN A 409 13.45 -6.79 9.16
C ASN A 409 12.72 -5.67 9.92
N TYR A 410 12.61 -4.47 9.36
CA TYR A 410 11.80 -3.40 9.93
C TYR A 410 10.32 -3.82 10.03
N TYR A 411 9.81 -4.55 9.04
CA TYR A 411 8.47 -5.14 9.07
C TYR A 411 8.37 -6.47 9.82
N GLY A 412 9.43 -6.91 10.51
CA GLY A 412 9.43 -8.12 11.32
C GLY A 412 9.74 -9.42 10.56
N THR A 413 10.10 -9.35 9.28
CA THR A 413 10.54 -10.52 8.49
C THR A 413 12.06 -10.70 8.62
N PRO A 414 12.54 -11.73 9.36
CA PRO A 414 13.95 -11.85 9.71
C PRO A 414 14.76 -12.39 8.52
N VAL A 415 15.43 -11.49 7.79
CA VAL A 415 16.26 -11.83 6.63
C VAL A 415 17.69 -11.32 6.83
N GLN A 416 18.68 -12.19 6.64
CA GLN A 416 20.08 -11.77 6.62
C GLN A 416 20.45 -11.22 5.23
N PRO A 417 21.42 -10.27 5.13
CA PRO A 417 21.85 -9.72 3.85
C PRO A 417 22.26 -10.78 2.81
N GLU A 418 22.93 -11.86 3.24
CA GLU A 418 23.31 -12.98 2.37
C GLU A 418 22.09 -13.74 1.84
N GLY A 419 21.07 -13.91 2.70
CA GLY A 419 19.80 -14.53 2.32
C GLY A 419 19.05 -13.70 1.29
N ALA A 420 19.03 -12.38 1.47
CA ALA A 420 18.48 -11.46 0.47
C ALA A 420 19.31 -11.46 -0.82
N ALA A 421 20.64 -11.47 -0.73
CA ALA A 421 21.53 -11.42 -1.87
C ALA A 421 21.36 -12.64 -2.76
N TRP A 422 21.51 -13.84 -2.21
CA TRP A 422 21.26 -15.08 -2.97
C TRP A 422 19.79 -15.26 -3.33
N GLY A 423 18.91 -14.64 -2.53
CA GLY A 423 17.46 -14.51 -2.70
C GLY A 423 17.01 -13.54 -3.79
N SER A 424 17.89 -12.70 -4.35
CA SER A 424 17.59 -11.84 -5.51
C SER A 424 18.62 -11.92 -6.65
N TYR A 425 19.69 -12.72 -6.49
CA TYR A 425 20.79 -12.85 -7.46
C TYR A 425 20.32 -13.17 -8.87
N ASP A 426 20.76 -12.36 -9.83
CA ASP A 426 20.48 -12.54 -11.25
C ASP A 426 21.55 -13.42 -11.89
N TYR A 427 21.21 -14.67 -12.22
CA TYR A 427 22.15 -15.63 -12.81
C TYR A 427 22.50 -15.31 -14.27
N GLY A 428 21.67 -14.53 -14.97
CA GLY A 428 21.93 -14.11 -16.34
C GLY A 428 22.91 -12.95 -16.40
N TYR A 429 22.71 -11.95 -15.54
CA TYR A 429 23.60 -10.80 -15.42
C TYR A 429 24.85 -11.08 -14.57
N GLN A 430 24.76 -12.04 -13.65
CA GLN A 430 25.80 -12.42 -12.68
C GLN A 430 26.09 -11.32 -11.65
N ASP A 431 25.03 -10.66 -11.17
CA ASP A 431 25.10 -9.58 -10.18
C ASP A 431 23.88 -9.62 -9.23
N PHE A 432 23.99 -8.93 -8.10
CA PHE A 432 22.93 -8.71 -7.13
C PHE A 432 22.13 -7.42 -7.43
N GLY A 433 22.69 -6.53 -8.26
CA GLY A 433 22.05 -5.30 -8.71
C GLY A 433 21.02 -5.56 -9.82
N ASN A 434 19.77 -5.85 -9.43
CA ASN A 434 18.64 -5.93 -10.36
C ASN A 434 17.38 -5.35 -9.70
N TRP A 435 16.78 -4.31 -10.31
CA TRP A 435 15.66 -3.55 -9.75
C TRP A 435 14.45 -4.43 -9.43
N PRO A 436 13.79 -5.08 -10.41
CA PRO A 436 12.63 -5.91 -10.15
C PRO A 436 12.93 -7.18 -9.36
N PHE A 437 14.13 -7.75 -9.45
CA PHE A 437 14.41 -8.98 -8.70
C PHE A 437 14.54 -8.73 -7.21
N ASN A 438 15.05 -7.57 -6.80
CA ASN A 438 15.09 -7.19 -5.39
C ASN A 438 13.69 -6.87 -4.84
N THR A 439 12.82 -6.20 -5.62
CA THR A 439 11.43 -5.99 -5.20
C THR A 439 10.62 -7.29 -5.23
N ALA A 440 10.82 -8.15 -6.23
CA ALA A 440 10.15 -9.44 -6.32
C ALA A 440 10.60 -10.41 -5.20
N TYR A 441 11.84 -10.28 -4.71
CA TYR A 441 12.28 -10.99 -3.51
C TYR A 441 11.51 -10.52 -2.28
N ALA A 442 11.39 -9.21 -2.08
CA ALA A 442 10.60 -8.67 -0.97
C ALA A 442 9.13 -9.14 -1.06
N SER A 443 8.53 -9.12 -2.25
CA SER A 443 7.13 -9.54 -2.42
C SER A 443 6.89 -11.03 -2.24
N SER A 444 7.92 -11.87 -2.36
CA SER A 444 7.81 -13.30 -2.02
C SER A 444 7.53 -13.58 -0.54
N PHE A 445 7.66 -12.56 0.33
CA PHE A 445 7.25 -12.60 1.73
C PHE A 445 5.87 -11.98 1.98
N GLY A 446 5.13 -11.63 0.93
CA GLY A 446 3.78 -11.05 1.02
C GLY A 446 3.73 -9.53 1.09
N TYR A 447 4.86 -8.82 0.90
CA TYR A 447 4.90 -7.36 0.83
C TYR A 447 4.55 -6.84 -0.56
N HIS A 448 3.96 -5.65 -0.63
CA HIS A 448 3.82 -4.94 -1.90
C HIS A 448 5.11 -4.24 -2.24
N ALA A 449 5.79 -4.64 -3.32
CA ALA A 449 7.13 -4.15 -3.61
C ALA A 449 7.33 -3.78 -5.08
N TYR A 450 7.74 -2.55 -5.33
CA TYR A 450 7.94 -2.06 -6.69
C TYR A 450 8.96 -0.94 -6.80
N VAL A 451 9.41 -0.71 -8.02
CA VAL A 451 10.30 0.38 -8.38
C VAL A 451 9.50 1.63 -8.68
N ASP A 452 10.01 2.79 -8.26
CA ASP A 452 9.46 4.11 -8.52
C ASP A 452 10.57 5.12 -8.86
N TYR A 453 10.25 6.13 -9.67
CA TYR A 453 11.09 7.31 -9.87
C TYR A 453 10.52 8.46 -9.02
N SER A 454 10.95 8.51 -7.76
CA SER A 454 10.27 9.30 -6.73
C SER A 454 10.77 10.74 -6.64
N THR A 455 10.25 11.48 -5.66
CA THR A 455 10.62 12.85 -5.32
C THR A 455 10.91 12.95 -3.82
N ILE A 456 11.49 14.06 -3.35
CA ILE A 456 11.65 14.29 -1.90
C ILE A 456 10.29 14.28 -1.19
N GLU A 457 9.28 14.87 -1.81
CA GLU A 457 7.91 14.80 -1.29
C GLU A 457 7.40 13.35 -1.24
N GLY A 458 7.68 12.54 -2.28
CA GLY A 458 7.38 11.11 -2.29
C GLY A 458 8.04 10.36 -1.13
N LEU A 459 9.35 10.55 -0.92
CA LEU A 459 10.05 9.95 0.22
C LEU A 459 9.50 10.43 1.57
N LYS A 460 9.13 11.71 1.70
CA LYS A 460 8.50 12.25 2.91
C LYS A 460 7.14 11.59 3.17
N ARG A 461 6.35 11.33 2.12
CA ARG A 461 5.06 10.60 2.20
C ARG A 461 5.24 9.15 2.65
N GLU A 462 6.25 8.45 2.13
CA GLU A 462 6.60 7.11 2.59
C GLU A 462 6.95 7.09 4.09
N ILE A 463 7.80 8.03 4.53
CA ILE A 463 8.16 8.18 5.94
C ILE A 463 6.95 8.55 6.81
N ALA A 464 6.06 9.44 6.35
CA ALA A 464 4.80 9.73 7.05
C ALA A 464 3.92 8.48 7.17
N GLY A 465 3.92 7.61 6.15
CA GLY A 465 3.34 6.27 6.16
C GLY A 465 4.00 5.29 7.13
N GLY A 466 5.15 5.63 7.71
CA GLY A 466 5.93 4.69 8.51
C GLY A 466 6.67 3.66 7.66
N HIS A 467 6.87 3.94 6.38
CA HIS A 467 7.51 3.04 5.42
C HIS A 467 8.91 3.56 5.07
N PRO A 468 9.98 2.80 5.35
CA PRO A 468 11.30 3.12 4.83
C PRO A 468 11.36 2.85 3.33
N ALA A 469 12.20 3.59 2.61
CA ALA A 469 12.39 3.43 1.18
C ALA A 469 13.87 3.27 0.85
N ALA A 470 14.23 2.42 -0.11
CA ALA A 470 15.62 2.29 -0.54
C ALA A 470 15.85 3.08 -1.83
N VAL A 471 16.95 3.82 -1.91
CA VAL A 471 17.23 4.75 -3.00
C VAL A 471 18.65 4.54 -3.54
N ALA A 472 18.85 4.70 -4.85
CA ALA A 472 20.19 4.65 -5.43
C ALA A 472 20.84 6.02 -5.48
N VAL A 473 22.07 6.11 -5.00
CA VAL A 473 22.86 7.34 -5.05
C VAL A 473 24.21 7.11 -5.73
N ALA A 474 24.77 8.17 -6.29
CA ALA A 474 26.16 8.24 -6.70
C ALA A 474 26.78 9.51 -6.10
N TYR A 475 27.92 9.38 -5.42
CA TYR A 475 28.50 10.49 -4.67
C TYR A 475 30.00 10.35 -4.45
N LYS A 476 30.60 11.45 -3.98
CA LYS A 476 31.93 11.48 -3.36
C LYS A 476 31.87 12.08 -1.96
N ASN A 477 32.69 11.56 -1.07
CA ASN A 477 32.73 11.96 0.33
C ASN A 477 33.67 13.16 0.53
N SER A 478 33.09 14.36 0.51
CA SER A 478 33.73 15.68 0.45
C SER A 478 34.21 16.15 -0.93
N ALA A 479 34.30 17.48 -1.08
CA ALA A 479 34.81 18.14 -2.27
C ALA A 479 36.28 17.80 -2.59
N SER A 480 37.06 17.36 -1.59
CA SER A 480 38.47 17.01 -1.75
C SER A 480 38.70 15.69 -2.51
N VAL A 481 37.68 14.84 -2.61
CA VAL A 481 37.76 13.59 -3.37
C VAL A 481 37.75 13.90 -4.87
N ASN A 482 38.76 13.40 -5.58
CA ASN A 482 38.89 13.58 -7.01
C ASN A 482 38.00 12.58 -7.77
N ALA A 483 36.71 12.91 -7.85
CA ALA A 483 35.71 12.21 -8.67
C ALA A 483 34.72 13.23 -9.26
N ASN A 484 34.22 12.95 -10.46
CA ASN A 484 33.17 13.74 -11.11
C ASN A 484 31.79 13.28 -10.62
N LEU A 485 31.51 13.50 -9.34
CA LEU A 485 30.31 13.08 -8.64
C LEU A 485 29.84 14.17 -7.67
N PRO A 486 28.54 14.24 -7.35
CA PRO A 486 28.01 15.10 -6.29
C PRO A 486 28.66 14.84 -4.92
N VAL A 487 28.75 15.87 -4.10
CA VAL A 487 29.33 15.75 -2.74
C VAL A 487 28.25 15.32 -1.75
N ILE A 488 28.54 14.30 -0.95
CA ILE A 488 27.85 14.01 0.31
C ILE A 488 28.92 14.03 1.40
N ASP A 489 28.82 14.96 2.36
CA ASP A 489 29.74 14.98 3.49
C ASP A 489 29.33 13.95 4.56
N GLY A 490 30.32 13.25 5.12
CA GLY A 490 30.08 12.29 6.21
C GLY A 490 29.60 10.91 5.74
N ALA A 491 29.68 10.62 4.44
CA ALA A 491 29.38 9.30 3.92
C ALA A 491 30.39 8.23 4.41
N PRO A 492 30.02 6.95 4.56
CA PRO A 492 30.93 5.93 5.07
C PRO A 492 32.07 5.55 4.12
N ILE A 493 31.86 5.69 2.81
CA ILE A 493 32.86 5.34 1.78
C ILE A 493 33.34 6.58 1.03
N ARG A 494 34.50 6.45 0.38
CA ARG A 494 35.17 7.57 -0.31
C ARG A 494 34.37 8.10 -1.50
N SER A 495 33.81 7.22 -2.31
CA SER A 495 32.98 7.56 -3.47
C SER A 495 32.30 6.31 -4.03
N THR A 496 31.20 6.49 -4.75
CA THR A 496 30.50 5.43 -5.48
C THR A 496 29.78 5.98 -6.71
N TYR A 497 29.76 5.20 -7.80
CA TYR A 497 28.99 5.50 -9.01
C TYR A 497 27.57 4.90 -8.99
N GLY A 498 27.27 4.09 -7.98
CA GLY A 498 25.97 3.47 -7.77
C GLY A 498 25.96 2.72 -6.45
N HIS A 499 25.04 3.08 -5.57
CA HIS A 499 24.95 2.51 -4.23
C HIS A 499 23.53 2.61 -3.70
N LEU A 500 23.00 1.53 -3.14
CA LEU A 500 21.68 1.52 -2.52
C LEU A 500 21.79 1.82 -1.02
N ILE A 501 20.97 2.75 -0.56
CA ILE A 501 20.87 3.18 0.85
C ILE A 501 19.40 3.26 1.26
N VAL A 502 19.10 3.16 2.56
CA VAL A 502 17.72 3.17 3.07
C VAL A 502 17.38 4.49 3.76
N VAL A 503 16.36 5.17 3.27
CA VAL A 503 15.76 6.37 3.87
C VAL A 503 14.95 5.97 5.10
N CYS A 504 15.31 6.55 6.24
CA CYS A 504 14.72 6.25 7.53
C CYS A 504 13.98 7.45 8.14
N GLY A 505 14.11 8.65 7.58
CA GLY A 505 13.43 9.84 8.10
C GLY A 505 14.06 11.14 7.65
N PHE A 506 13.55 12.25 8.19
CA PHE A 506 14.04 13.59 7.93
C PHE A 506 14.16 14.35 9.26
N THR A 507 15.09 15.29 9.33
CA THR A 507 15.22 16.19 10.49
C THR A 507 15.69 17.57 10.04
N GLN A 508 15.57 18.56 10.91
CA GLN A 508 16.03 19.92 10.66
C GLN A 508 16.87 20.40 11.85
N GLU A 509 18.05 20.94 11.56
CA GLU A 509 18.94 21.53 12.56
C GLU A 509 19.40 22.91 12.09
N ASN A 510 19.18 23.95 12.89
CA ASN A 510 19.58 25.33 12.59
C ASN A 510 19.17 25.79 11.18
N GLY A 511 17.96 25.44 10.75
CA GLY A 511 17.42 25.78 9.43
C GLY A 511 17.94 24.92 8.26
N THR A 512 18.86 23.98 8.51
CA THR A 512 19.33 23.02 7.50
C THR A 512 18.55 21.71 7.61
N GLU A 513 17.95 21.28 6.51
CA GLU A 513 17.29 19.96 6.43
C GLU A 513 18.32 18.84 6.20
N TYR A 514 18.10 17.72 6.88
CA TYR A 514 18.86 16.49 6.74
C TYR A 514 17.92 15.33 6.45
N ILE A 515 18.39 14.39 5.64
CA ILE A 515 17.78 13.08 5.46
C ILE A 515 18.54 12.07 6.33
N ILE A 516 17.81 11.23 7.04
CA ILE A 516 18.34 10.16 7.88
C ILE A 516 18.41 8.88 7.07
N ILE A 517 19.59 8.28 7.00
CA ILE A 517 19.91 7.17 6.10
C ILE A 517 20.50 6.01 6.90
N ASN A 518 20.13 4.78 6.55
CA ASN A 518 20.94 3.60 6.81
C ASN A 518 21.78 3.31 5.55
N ASP A 519 23.08 3.58 5.61
CA ASP A 519 24.04 3.35 4.52
C ASP A 519 24.80 2.03 4.77
N PRO A 520 24.52 0.97 3.99
CA PRO A 520 25.07 -0.35 4.26
C PRO A 520 26.59 -0.42 4.04
N ALA A 521 27.21 0.56 3.37
CA ALA A 521 28.65 0.55 3.12
C ALA A 521 29.50 0.95 4.36
N ALA A 522 28.86 1.23 5.50
CA ALA A 522 29.58 1.43 6.75
C ALA A 522 30.41 0.19 7.14
N SER A 523 31.55 0.38 7.81
CA SER A 523 32.44 -0.71 8.21
C SER A 523 31.93 -1.57 9.38
N SER A 524 30.78 -1.21 9.96
CA SER A 524 30.12 -1.95 11.04
C SER A 524 28.63 -1.64 11.07
N ASP A 525 27.81 -2.54 11.61
CA ASP A 525 26.36 -2.33 11.77
C ASP A 525 26.06 -1.04 12.55
N ALA A 526 26.81 -0.72 13.61
CA ALA A 526 26.63 0.50 14.40
C ALA A 526 26.93 1.80 13.63
N GLY A 527 27.67 1.72 12.51
CA GLY A 527 28.02 2.87 11.67
C GLY A 527 27.05 3.12 10.51
N VAL A 528 26.04 2.27 10.33
CA VAL A 528 25.12 2.31 9.19
C VAL A 528 24.22 3.55 9.25
N ARG A 529 23.71 3.93 10.42
CA ARG A 529 22.86 5.11 10.57
C ARG A 529 23.69 6.39 10.45
N VAL A 530 23.45 7.13 9.37
CA VAL A 530 24.08 8.42 9.06
C VAL A 530 23.02 9.47 8.72
N ARG A 531 23.44 10.72 8.59
CA ARG A 531 22.59 11.81 8.11
C ARG A 531 23.30 12.58 7.03
N TYR A 532 22.60 12.92 5.96
CA TYR A 532 23.12 13.72 4.85
C TYR A 532 22.36 15.03 4.76
N ARG A 533 23.06 16.12 4.42
CA ARG A 533 22.36 17.37 4.10
C ARG A 533 21.44 17.10 2.90
N LEU A 534 20.20 17.57 2.99
CA LEU A 534 19.17 17.20 2.01
C LEU A 534 19.53 17.66 0.59
N ASP A 535 20.13 18.84 0.43
CA ASP A 535 20.60 19.36 -0.86
C ASP A 535 21.70 18.50 -1.49
N GLN A 536 22.64 18.00 -0.68
CA GLN A 536 23.70 17.09 -1.10
C GLN A 536 23.13 15.73 -1.54
N PHE A 537 22.21 15.18 -0.73
CA PHE A 537 21.52 13.95 -1.06
C PHE A 537 20.73 14.06 -2.37
N VAL A 538 19.97 15.16 -2.56
CA VAL A 538 19.19 15.39 -3.79
C VAL A 538 20.07 15.34 -5.03
N ALA A 539 21.25 15.97 -4.98
CA ALA A 539 22.18 15.93 -6.11
C ALA A 539 22.71 14.50 -6.38
N ALA A 540 23.06 13.75 -5.33
CA ALA A 540 23.55 12.38 -5.46
C ALA A 540 22.48 11.38 -5.93
N TRP A 541 21.23 11.57 -5.52
CA TRP A 541 20.09 10.75 -5.92
C TRP A 541 19.65 11.03 -7.37
N ALA A 542 19.82 12.27 -7.83
CA ALA A 542 19.52 12.64 -9.22
C ALA A 542 20.39 11.90 -10.25
N GLU A 543 21.61 11.48 -9.89
CA GLU A 543 22.50 10.69 -10.77
C GLU A 543 21.88 9.34 -11.16
N SER A 544 21.11 8.71 -10.26
CA SER A 544 20.36 7.48 -10.55
C SER A 544 19.00 7.76 -11.20
N GLY A 545 18.59 9.02 -11.26
CA GLY A 545 17.27 9.43 -11.72
C GLY A 545 16.18 9.37 -10.69
N ASN A 546 16.54 9.44 -9.41
CA ASN A 546 15.62 9.32 -8.30
C ASN A 546 14.94 7.93 -8.18
N ILE A 547 15.59 6.88 -8.70
CA ILE A 547 15.04 5.52 -8.65
C ILE A 547 15.01 5.02 -7.19
N THR A 548 13.93 4.34 -6.84
CA THR A 548 13.55 4.00 -5.46
C THR A 548 12.87 2.62 -5.41
N TYR A 549 13.16 1.82 -4.39
CA TYR A 549 12.31 0.70 -3.99
C TYR A 549 11.29 1.17 -2.98
N ILE A 550 10.02 0.89 -3.26
CA ILE A 550 8.90 1.01 -2.35
C ILE A 550 8.53 -0.40 -1.90
N ILE A 551 8.43 -0.62 -0.60
CA ILE A 551 8.10 -1.94 0.00
C ILE A 551 7.14 -1.69 1.17
N HIS A 552 5.94 -2.26 1.11
CA HIS A 552 4.81 -2.03 2.03
C HIS A 552 4.23 -3.30 2.64
#